data_AF-Q7PGI4-F1
#
_entry.id   AF-Q7PGI4-F1
#
_cell.length_a   1.000
_cell.length_b   1.000
_cell.length_c   1.000
_cell.angle_alpha   90.00
_cell.angle_beta   90.00
_cell.angle_gamma   90.00
#
_symmetry.space_group_name_H-M   'P 1'
#
loop_
_entity.id
_entity.type
_entity.pdbx_description
1 polymer ?
#
loop_
_entity_poly.entity_id
_entity_poly.type
_entity_poly.pdbx_seq_one_letter_code
_entity_poly.pdbx_strand_id
1 'polypeptide(L)'
;MENSHLNRAHMYGRRAENFAKNRRFDEAIECHRKAVSHFNEALKLQTNTVVQESLQLQRKYHLKQVDWMLVRKQQYERYLRALDYQRRKNPDFLAQQIEKMDKYNDLQVAIYHNLDDTDGLLESLNTMLTAAQPAVNGGGGGGGPKTVNELIALNHSLHILIQRMAQNVDEYATENEELREKLRYYEKEREAPAGSSEAGQGLVDTESLASASKGGVGGPSTQKHTHGLMHDNLSTALAPLEMPVFDLSDFDNH
;
A
#
# COMPACT_ATOMS: atom_id res chain seq x y z
N MET A 1 45.20 2.90 35.49
CA MET A 1 44.88 3.28 34.09
C MET A 1 44.05 2.16 33.46
N GLU A 2 42.74 2.32 33.46
CA GLU A 2 41.72 1.31 33.06
C GLU A 2 41.58 1.13 31.54
N ASN A 3 42.70 1.01 30.83
CA ASN A 3 42.72 0.72 29.39
C ASN A 3 42.84 -0.79 29.12
N SER A 4 42.08 -1.61 29.85
CA SER A 4 42.02 -3.05 29.64
C SER A 4 41.40 -3.37 28.28
N HIS A 5 41.97 -4.33 27.55
CA HIS A 5 41.43 -4.86 26.30
C HIS A 5 39.95 -5.22 26.41
N LEU A 6 39.52 -5.72 27.57
CA LEU A 6 38.13 -6.05 27.86
C LEU A 6 37.21 -4.82 27.82
N ASN A 7 37.63 -3.70 28.42
CA ASN A 7 36.84 -2.46 28.44
C ASN A 7 36.65 -1.91 27.02
N ARG A 8 37.71 -1.93 26.20
CA ARG A 8 37.63 -1.54 24.79
C ARG A 8 36.68 -2.44 24.00
N ALA A 9 36.71 -3.75 24.23
CA ALA A 9 35.82 -4.69 23.55
C ALA A 9 34.33 -4.39 23.85
N HIS A 10 33.98 -4.17 25.12
CA HIS A 10 32.61 -3.81 25.49
C HIS A 10 32.18 -2.43 24.97
N MET A 11 33.08 -1.45 24.94
CA MET A 11 32.82 -0.14 24.33
C MET A 11 32.45 -0.29 22.86
N TYR A 12 33.21 -1.08 22.09
CA TYR A 12 32.88 -1.37 20.69
C TYR A 12 31.57 -2.15 20.55
N GLY A 13 31.24 -3.05 21.49
CA GLY A 13 29.95 -3.73 21.55
C GLY A 13 28.78 -2.74 21.61
N ARG A 14 28.80 -1.80 22.57
CA ARG A 14 27.77 -0.75 22.70
C ARG A 14 27.69 0.14 21.46
N ARG A 15 28.85 0.50 20.89
CA ARG A 15 28.91 1.32 19.68
C ARG A 15 28.31 0.61 18.47
N ALA A 16 28.55 -0.69 18.32
CA ALA A 16 27.97 -1.50 17.26
C ALA A 16 26.44 -1.53 17.34
N GLU A 17 25.88 -1.71 18.53
CA GLU A 17 24.43 -1.70 18.75
C GLU A 17 23.79 -0.37 18.35
N ASN A 18 24.45 0.75 18.65
CA ASN A 18 23.98 2.07 18.23
C ASN A 18 23.96 2.23 16.71
N PHE A 19 25.04 1.81 16.02
CA PHE A 19 25.07 1.84 14.55
C PHE A 19 24.01 0.92 13.92
N ALA A 20 23.79 -0.27 14.49
CA ALA A 20 22.77 -1.20 14.02
C ALA A 20 21.34 -0.62 14.14
N LYS A 21 21.04 0.08 15.24
CA LYS A 21 19.75 0.80 15.42
C LYS A 21 19.53 1.86 14.35
N ASN A 22 20.60 2.53 13.93
CA ASN A 22 20.57 3.58 12.90
C ASN A 22 20.73 3.03 11.47
N ARG A 23 20.59 1.71 11.26
CA ARG A 23 20.73 1.01 9.97
C ARG A 23 22.11 1.19 9.29
N ARG A 24 23.12 1.59 10.07
CA ARG A 24 24.52 1.74 9.66
C ARG A 24 25.25 0.42 9.84
N PHE A 25 24.92 -0.56 9.00
CA PHE A 25 25.35 -1.95 9.20
C PHE A 25 26.84 -2.16 9.00
N ASP A 26 27.48 -1.43 8.09
CA ASP A 26 28.93 -1.56 7.84
C ASP A 26 29.75 -1.13 9.05
N GLU A 27 29.40 0.00 9.67
CA GLU A 27 30.08 0.49 10.87
C GLU A 27 29.80 -0.41 12.09
N ALA A 28 28.60 -1.00 12.17
CA ALA A 28 28.27 -1.98 13.21
C ALA A 28 29.14 -3.25 13.08
N ILE A 29 29.29 -3.76 11.85
CA ILE A 29 30.16 -4.91 11.55
C ILE A 29 31.61 -4.61 11.93
N GLU A 30 32.12 -3.44 11.55
CA GLU A 30 33.49 -3.06 11.87
C GLU A 30 33.71 -2.95 13.38
N CYS A 31 32.74 -2.41 14.13
CA CYS A 31 32.81 -2.36 15.58
C CYS A 31 32.84 -3.76 16.22
N HIS A 32 32.01 -4.71 15.77
CA HIS A 32 32.06 -6.09 16.26
C HIS A 32 33.38 -6.79 15.92
N ARG A 33 33.96 -6.54 14.73
CA ARG A 33 35.31 -7.03 14.37
C ARG A 33 36.40 -6.47 15.30
N LYS A 34 36.33 -5.17 15.63
CA LYS A 34 37.23 -4.54 16.61
C LYS A 34 37.07 -5.13 18.01
N ALA A 35 35.84 -5.41 18.43
CA ALA A 35 35.57 -6.09 19.70
C ALA A 35 36.23 -7.49 19.73
N VAL A 36 36.07 -8.29 18.67
CA VAL A 36 36.73 -9.61 18.52
C VAL A 36 38.25 -9.50 18.64
N SER A 37 38.85 -8.50 17.97
CA SER A 37 40.30 -8.27 18.06
C SER A 37 40.76 -8.00 19.50
N HIS A 38 40.04 -7.16 20.23
CA HIS A 38 40.36 -6.92 21.63
C HIS A 38 40.11 -8.11 22.55
N PHE A 39 39.08 -8.93 22.30
CA PHE A 39 38.91 -10.20 23.02
C PHE A 39 40.05 -11.18 22.75
N ASN A 40 40.61 -11.22 21.53
CA ASN A 40 41.80 -12.03 21.23
C ASN A 40 43.02 -11.55 22.02
N GLU A 41 43.25 -10.23 22.12
CA GLU A 41 44.36 -9.71 22.93
C GLU A 41 44.15 -10.00 24.43
N ALA A 42 42.91 -9.88 24.93
CA ALA A 42 42.60 -10.23 26.32
C ALA A 42 42.83 -11.73 26.61
N LEU A 43 42.51 -12.61 25.66
CA LEU A 43 42.73 -14.06 25.78
C LEU A 43 44.21 -14.44 25.90
N LYS A 44 45.12 -13.69 25.24
CA LYS A 44 46.57 -13.95 25.32
C LYS A 44 47.14 -13.66 26.70
N LEU A 45 46.54 -12.72 27.43
CA LEU A 45 47.04 -12.24 28.72
C LEU A 45 46.48 -13.04 29.91
N GLN A 46 45.39 -13.78 29.71
CA GLN A 46 44.69 -14.45 30.79
C GLN A 46 45.18 -15.88 30.99
N THR A 47 45.43 -16.28 32.24
CA THR A 47 45.90 -17.63 32.60
C THR A 47 44.81 -18.50 33.24
N ASN A 48 43.79 -17.89 33.83
CA ASN A 48 42.67 -18.60 34.45
C ASN A 48 41.75 -19.20 33.37
N THR A 49 41.57 -20.52 33.41
CA THR A 49 40.78 -21.30 32.45
C THR A 49 39.31 -20.86 32.37
N VAL A 50 38.67 -20.62 33.51
CA VAL A 50 37.26 -20.17 33.57
C VAL A 50 37.08 -18.82 32.89
N VAL A 51 38.03 -17.90 33.11
CA VAL A 51 37.98 -16.58 32.47
C VAL A 51 38.27 -16.69 30.97
N GLN A 52 39.21 -17.55 30.56
CA GLN A 52 39.46 -17.81 29.14
C GLN A 52 38.21 -18.34 28.43
N GLU A 53 37.49 -19.29 29.02
CA GLU A 53 36.23 -19.82 28.48
C GLU A 53 35.17 -18.72 28.32
N SER A 54 35.01 -17.87 29.34
CA SER A 54 34.09 -16.72 29.28
C SER A 54 34.46 -15.74 28.15
N LEU A 55 35.74 -15.40 28.01
CA LEU A 55 36.22 -14.51 26.95
C LEU A 55 36.06 -15.15 25.56
N GLN A 56 36.26 -16.46 25.42
CA GLN A 56 36.00 -17.19 24.19
C GLN A 56 34.52 -17.16 23.81
N LEU A 57 33.62 -17.30 24.78
CA LEU A 57 32.17 -17.21 24.55
C LEU A 57 31.77 -15.82 24.06
N GLN A 58 32.30 -14.76 24.69
CA GLN A 58 32.06 -13.37 24.27
C GLN A 58 32.63 -13.07 22.88
N ARG A 59 33.80 -13.59 22.56
CA ARG A 59 34.36 -13.52 21.20
C ARG A 59 33.46 -14.22 20.19
N LYS A 60 33.01 -15.45 20.49
CA LYS A 60 32.09 -16.21 19.61
C LYS A 60 30.77 -15.45 19.42
N TYR A 61 30.25 -14.80 20.46
CA TYR A 61 29.09 -13.93 20.35
C TYR A 61 29.29 -12.82 19.31
N HIS A 62 30.40 -12.08 19.38
CA HIS A 62 30.64 -11.01 18.42
C HIS A 62 30.89 -11.50 16.99
N LEU A 63 31.47 -12.68 16.79
CA LEU A 63 31.56 -13.31 15.46
C LEU A 63 30.16 -13.59 14.90
N LYS A 64 29.27 -14.20 15.70
CA LYS A 64 27.87 -14.42 15.29
C LYS A 64 27.13 -13.12 15.00
N GLN A 65 27.41 -12.05 15.76
CA GLN A 65 26.82 -10.73 15.50
C GLN A 65 27.28 -10.14 14.17
N VAL A 66 28.53 -10.36 13.74
CA VAL A 66 29.00 -9.97 12.40
C VAL A 66 28.18 -10.67 11.32
N ASP A 67 27.99 -11.99 11.44
CA ASP A 67 27.22 -12.77 10.46
C ASP A 67 25.76 -12.31 10.39
N TRP A 68 25.14 -12.07 11.55
CA TRP A 68 23.77 -11.57 11.64
C TRP A 68 23.62 -10.16 11.03
N MET A 69 24.60 -9.27 11.28
CA MET A 69 24.63 -7.94 10.66
C MET A 69 24.77 -8.00 9.15
N LEU A 70 25.57 -8.93 8.60
CA LEU A 70 25.72 -9.11 7.15
C LEU A 70 24.39 -9.51 6.49
N VAL A 71 23.66 -10.44 7.11
CA VAL A 71 22.32 -10.83 6.62
C VAL A 71 21.37 -9.64 6.70
N ARG A 72 21.36 -8.91 7.80
CA ARG A 72 20.48 -7.74 7.99
C ARG A 72 20.79 -6.61 6.99
N LYS A 73 22.07 -6.38 6.69
CA LYS A 73 22.52 -5.46 5.63
C LYS A 73 21.95 -5.88 4.27
N GLN A 74 22.13 -7.14 3.89
CA GLN A 74 21.65 -7.63 2.58
C GLN A 74 20.13 -7.48 2.43
N GLN A 75 19.36 -7.79 3.48
CA GLN A 75 17.91 -7.62 3.44
C GLN A 75 17.50 -6.15 3.29
N TYR A 76 18.19 -5.25 4.00
CA TYR A 76 17.93 -3.82 3.88
C TYR A 76 18.27 -3.27 2.49
N GLU A 77 19.37 -3.72 1.87
CA GLU A 77 19.71 -3.34 0.50
C GLU A 77 18.67 -3.83 -0.52
N ARG A 78 18.14 -5.05 -0.36
CA ARG A 78 17.07 -5.57 -1.22
C ARG A 78 15.80 -4.72 -1.10
N TYR A 79 15.42 -4.36 0.13
CA TYR A 79 14.30 -3.47 0.40
C TYR A 79 14.48 -2.10 -0.26
N LEU A 80 15.66 -1.47 -0.10
CA LEU A 80 15.95 -0.18 -0.73
C LEU A 80 15.88 -0.26 -2.27
N ARG A 81 16.42 -1.32 -2.88
CA ARG A 81 16.34 -1.51 -4.34
C ARG A 81 14.91 -1.69 -4.83
N ALA A 82 14.07 -2.41 -4.08
CA ALA A 82 12.65 -2.57 -4.40
C ALA A 82 11.91 -1.21 -4.33
N LEU A 83 12.18 -0.42 -3.29
CA LEU A 83 11.60 0.91 -3.12
C LEU A 83 12.05 1.87 -4.23
N ASP A 84 13.33 1.83 -4.62
CA ASP A 84 13.85 2.60 -5.76
C ASP A 84 13.24 2.15 -7.09
N TYR A 85 13.02 0.85 -7.29
CA TYR A 85 12.35 0.32 -8.47
C TYR A 85 10.92 0.83 -8.56
N GLN A 86 10.17 0.81 -7.46
CA GLN A 86 8.82 1.35 -7.40
C GLN A 86 8.79 2.87 -7.67
N ARG A 87 9.74 3.61 -7.10
CA ARG A 87 9.89 5.06 -7.35
C ARG A 87 10.17 5.37 -8.82
N ARG A 88 11.03 4.59 -9.48
CA ARG A 88 11.39 4.80 -10.90
C ARG A 88 10.31 4.35 -11.87
N LYS A 89 9.51 3.33 -11.53
CA LYS A 89 8.52 2.76 -12.44
C LYS A 89 7.22 3.58 -12.52
N ASN A 90 6.89 4.41 -11.52
CA ASN A 90 5.69 5.24 -11.58
C ASN A 90 5.67 6.42 -10.57
N PRO A 91 6.53 7.45 -10.78
CA PRO A 91 6.60 8.61 -9.87
C PRO A 91 5.28 9.40 -9.83
N ASP A 92 4.61 9.59 -10.98
CA ASP A 92 3.37 10.37 -11.07
C ASP A 92 2.14 9.59 -10.55
N PHE A 93 2.09 8.29 -10.78
CA PHE A 93 1.03 7.44 -10.24
C PHE A 93 1.14 7.33 -8.71
N LEU A 94 2.35 7.18 -8.17
CA LEU A 94 2.57 7.15 -6.73
C LEU A 94 2.27 8.51 -6.09
N ALA A 95 2.69 9.62 -6.72
CA ALA A 95 2.37 10.97 -6.25
C ALA A 95 0.85 11.23 -6.26
N GLN A 96 0.14 10.84 -7.32
CA GLN A 96 -1.33 10.96 -7.38
C GLN A 96 -2.04 10.02 -6.40
N GLN A 97 -1.50 8.83 -6.14
CA GLN A 97 -2.07 7.90 -5.18
C GLN A 97 -1.84 8.38 -3.75
N ILE A 98 -0.66 8.92 -3.45
CA ILE A 98 -0.34 9.57 -2.16
C ILE A 98 -1.22 10.81 -1.98
N GLU A 99 -1.32 11.69 -2.97
CA GLU A 99 -2.17 12.89 -2.90
C GLU A 99 -3.65 12.54 -2.71
N LYS A 100 -4.14 11.48 -3.36
CA LYS A 100 -5.49 10.96 -3.12
C LYS A 100 -5.63 10.41 -1.71
N MET A 101 -4.68 9.62 -1.22
CA MET A 101 -4.70 9.11 0.15
C MET A 101 -4.67 10.24 1.18
N ASP A 102 -3.86 11.27 0.98
CA ASP A 102 -3.77 12.43 1.86
C ASP A 102 -5.11 13.18 1.88
N LYS A 103 -5.75 13.38 0.72
CA LYS A 103 -7.10 13.97 0.64
C LYS A 103 -8.17 13.12 1.35
N TYR A 104 -8.10 11.80 1.24
CA TYR A 104 -9.02 10.91 1.97
C TYR A 104 -8.77 10.94 3.48
N ASN A 105 -7.51 11.01 3.89
CA ASN A 105 -7.13 11.12 5.30
C ASN A 105 -7.56 12.48 5.88
N ASP A 106 -7.31 13.58 5.19
CA ASP A 106 -7.74 14.92 5.57
C ASP A 106 -9.27 15.00 5.68
N LEU A 107 -9.99 14.39 4.74
CA LEU A 107 -11.45 14.30 4.80
C LEU A 107 -11.91 13.45 5.99
N GLN A 108 -11.26 12.33 6.26
CA GLN A 108 -11.59 11.47 7.40
C GLN A 108 -11.34 12.19 8.74
N VAL A 109 -10.22 12.91 8.87
CA VAL A 109 -9.91 13.76 10.02
C VAL A 109 -10.96 14.88 10.17
N ALA A 110 -11.34 15.53 9.07
CA ALA A 110 -12.39 16.56 9.09
C ALA A 110 -13.76 15.98 9.49
N ILE A 111 -14.10 14.76 9.06
CA ILE A 111 -15.33 14.08 9.47
C ILE A 111 -15.30 13.80 10.97
N TYR A 112 -14.22 13.22 11.51
CA TYR A 112 -14.11 12.96 12.95
C TYR A 112 -14.09 14.23 13.79
N HIS A 113 -13.42 15.29 13.34
CA HIS A 113 -13.44 16.57 14.02
C HIS A 113 -14.85 17.18 14.07
N ASN A 114 -15.60 17.16 12.95
CA ASN A 114 -16.98 17.65 12.93
C ASN A 114 -17.89 16.82 13.83
N LEU A 115 -17.66 15.51 13.92
CA LEU A 115 -18.39 14.62 14.80
C LEU A 115 -18.14 14.95 16.28
N ASP A 116 -16.86 15.12 16.67
CA ASP A 116 -16.48 15.54 18.03
C ASP A 116 -17.03 16.93 18.40
N ASP A 117 -16.97 17.89 17.46
CA ASP A 117 -17.58 19.22 17.64
C ASP A 117 -19.09 19.12 17.84
N THR A 118 -19.75 18.24 17.08
CA THR A 118 -21.21 18.01 17.19
C THR A 118 -21.56 17.39 18.55
N ASP A 119 -20.77 16.44 19.04
CA ASP A 119 -20.93 15.85 20.36
C ASP A 119 -20.74 16.88 21.48
N GLY A 120 -19.72 17.75 21.38
CA GLY A 120 -19.51 18.84 22.32
C GLY A 120 -20.67 19.86 22.32
N LEU A 121 -21.23 20.16 21.15
CA LEU A 121 -22.43 21.02 21.04
C LEU A 121 -23.66 20.35 21.65
N LEU A 122 -23.89 19.06 21.40
CA LEU A 122 -25.00 18.31 21.98
C LEU A 122 -24.86 18.15 23.50
N GLU A 123 -23.66 17.92 24.01
CA GLU A 123 -23.37 17.82 25.44
C GLU A 123 -23.55 19.17 26.13
N SER A 124 -23.08 20.27 25.53
CA SER A 124 -23.30 21.62 26.06
C SER A 124 -24.78 22.01 26.06
N LEU A 125 -25.53 21.65 25.02
CA LEU A 125 -26.99 21.82 24.95
C LEU A 125 -27.70 20.99 26.02
N ASN A 126 -27.31 19.73 26.21
CA ASN A 126 -27.87 18.86 27.24
C ASN A 126 -27.58 19.40 28.65
N THR A 127 -26.36 19.90 28.88
CA THR A 127 -25.94 20.50 30.16
C THR A 127 -26.67 21.80 30.45
N MET A 128 -26.83 22.68 29.45
CA MET A 128 -27.62 23.91 29.60
C MET A 128 -29.09 23.63 29.88
N LEU A 129 -29.65 22.61 29.22
CA LEU A 129 -31.06 22.26 29.36
C LEU A 129 -31.36 21.53 30.68
N THR A 130 -30.41 20.77 31.21
CA THR A 130 -30.50 20.15 32.54
C THR A 130 -30.23 21.16 33.66
N ALA A 131 -29.31 22.10 33.48
CA ALA A 131 -29.06 23.19 34.45
C ALA A 131 -30.20 24.22 34.52
N ALA A 132 -30.97 24.38 33.44
CA ALA A 132 -32.14 25.28 33.39
C ALA A 132 -33.42 24.72 34.05
N GLN A 133 -33.40 23.51 34.63
CA GLN A 133 -34.52 22.96 35.39
C GLN A 133 -34.33 23.15 36.92
N PRO A 134 -34.93 24.18 37.55
CA PRO A 134 -35.21 24.13 38.98
C PRO A 134 -36.50 23.34 39.22
N ALA A 135 -36.54 22.65 40.36
CA ALA A 135 -37.66 21.84 40.83
C ALA A 135 -38.98 22.63 40.91
N VAL A 136 -39.86 22.52 39.91
CA VAL A 136 -41.29 22.81 40.07
C VAL A 136 -42.12 21.83 39.25
N ASN A 137 -42.98 21.12 39.96
CA ASN A 137 -44.10 20.34 39.45
C ASN A 137 -44.94 21.15 38.44
N GLY A 138 -45.22 20.56 37.29
CA GLY A 138 -46.45 20.83 36.54
C GLY A 138 -46.28 21.50 35.18
N GLY A 139 -46.44 20.67 34.14
CA GLY A 139 -47.23 21.03 32.97
C GLY A 139 -46.55 21.85 31.86
N GLY A 140 -46.14 21.14 30.80
CA GLY A 140 -46.07 21.72 29.45
C GLY A 140 -44.70 22.29 29.04
N GLY A 141 -43.72 21.41 28.83
CA GLY A 141 -42.43 21.83 28.23
C GLY A 141 -41.35 20.74 28.12
N GLY A 142 -41.64 19.50 28.51
CA GLY A 142 -40.67 18.39 28.57
C GLY A 142 -40.24 17.78 27.24
N GLY A 143 -40.39 18.50 26.12
CA GLY A 143 -40.00 18.04 24.78
C GLY A 143 -38.50 18.20 24.52
N GLY A 144 -37.92 19.35 24.92
CA GLY A 144 -36.52 19.68 24.65
C GLY A 144 -35.50 18.63 25.13
N PRO A 145 -35.55 18.16 26.39
CA PRO A 145 -34.57 17.20 26.90
C PRO A 145 -34.69 15.84 26.21
N LYS A 146 -35.91 15.43 25.86
CA LYS A 146 -36.17 14.18 25.13
C LYS A 146 -35.66 14.25 23.70
N THR A 147 -35.92 15.36 22.99
CA THR A 147 -35.43 15.56 21.63
C THR A 147 -33.90 15.67 21.56
N VAL A 148 -33.25 16.28 22.57
CA VAL A 148 -31.77 16.35 22.64
C VAL A 148 -31.19 14.96 22.90
N ASN A 149 -31.79 14.17 23.79
CA ASN A 149 -31.36 12.79 24.04
C ASN A 149 -31.56 11.87 22.82
N GLU A 150 -32.64 12.05 22.07
CA GLU A 150 -32.86 11.36 20.79
C GLU A 150 -31.80 11.76 19.75
N LEU A 151 -31.42 13.04 19.69
CA LEU A 151 -30.32 13.53 18.84
C LEU A 151 -28.97 12.93 19.22
N ILE A 152 -28.67 12.82 20.52
CA ILE A 152 -27.45 12.18 21.03
C ILE A 152 -27.42 10.69 20.62
N ALA A 153 -28.53 9.98 20.79
CA ALA A 153 -28.63 8.57 20.41
C ALA A 153 -28.50 8.36 18.88
N LEU A 154 -29.08 9.27 18.10
CA LEU A 154 -28.96 9.25 16.63
C LEU A 154 -27.53 9.58 16.19
N ASN A 155 -26.89 10.57 16.81
CA ASN A 155 -25.51 10.91 16.52
C ASN A 155 -24.59 9.72 16.82
N HIS A 156 -24.73 9.10 18.00
CA HIS A 156 -23.97 7.89 18.33
C HIS A 156 -24.16 6.75 17.31
N SER A 157 -25.38 6.56 16.81
CA SER A 157 -25.66 5.56 15.77
C SER A 157 -24.98 5.90 14.44
N LEU A 158 -24.91 7.19 14.08
CA LEU A 158 -24.21 7.68 12.91
C LEU A 158 -22.68 7.52 13.03
N HIS A 159 -22.10 7.72 14.22
CA HIS A 159 -20.68 7.41 14.48
C HIS A 159 -20.36 5.93 14.23
N ILE A 160 -21.18 5.01 14.74
CA ILE A 160 -20.98 3.57 14.54
C ILE A 160 -21.04 3.22 13.06
N LEU A 161 -21.97 3.82 12.32
CA LEU A 161 -22.10 3.59 10.88
C LEU A 161 -20.88 4.12 10.12
N ILE A 162 -20.42 5.34 10.41
CA ILE A 162 -19.25 5.95 9.77
C ILE A 162 -17.99 5.12 10.07
N GLN A 163 -17.82 4.65 11.30
CA GLN A 163 -16.69 3.80 11.67
C GLN A 163 -16.72 2.46 10.91
N ARG A 164 -17.90 1.86 10.76
CA ARG A 164 -18.07 0.63 9.98
C ARG A 164 -17.84 0.85 8.48
N MET A 165 -18.27 1.99 7.94
CA MET A 165 -18.02 2.34 6.54
C MET A 165 -16.54 2.60 6.28
N ALA A 166 -15.83 3.27 7.20
CA ALA A 166 -14.38 3.46 7.10
C ALA A 166 -13.64 2.12 7.10
N GLN A 167 -14.00 1.21 8.00
CA GLN A 167 -13.44 -0.14 8.04
C GLN A 167 -13.69 -0.91 6.73
N ASN A 168 -14.91 -0.86 6.18
CA ASN A 168 -15.21 -1.51 4.91
C ASN A 168 -14.39 -0.93 3.75
N VAL A 169 -14.16 0.38 3.72
CA VAL A 169 -13.33 1.03 2.70
C VAL A 169 -11.88 0.55 2.78
N ASP A 170 -11.34 0.40 3.99
CA ASP A 170 -10.00 -0.16 4.20
C ASP A 170 -9.93 -1.63 3.75
N GLU A 171 -10.93 -2.44 4.08
CA GLU A 171 -11.04 -3.85 3.65
C GLU A 171 -11.13 -3.97 2.12
N TYR A 172 -11.90 -3.11 1.45
CA TYR A 172 -11.95 -3.11 -0.02
C TYR A 172 -10.67 -2.59 -0.65
N ALA A 173 -9.94 -1.68 0.00
CA ALA A 173 -8.66 -1.19 -0.50
C ALA A 173 -7.61 -2.31 -0.48
N THR A 174 -7.54 -3.10 0.59
CA THR A 174 -6.64 -4.25 0.69
C THR A 174 -7.01 -5.36 -0.29
N GLU A 175 -8.30 -5.71 -0.41
CA GLU A 175 -8.76 -6.70 -1.38
C GLU A 175 -8.44 -6.29 -2.83
N ASN A 176 -8.63 -5.01 -3.18
CA ASN A 176 -8.28 -4.49 -4.50
C ASN A 176 -6.77 -4.56 -4.77
N GLU A 177 -5.93 -4.33 -3.77
CA GLU A 177 -4.47 -4.47 -3.91
C GLU A 177 -4.09 -5.94 -4.17
N GLU A 178 -4.67 -6.89 -3.43
CA GLU A 178 -4.47 -8.32 -3.65
C GLU A 178 -4.93 -8.77 -5.06
N LEU A 179 -6.09 -8.30 -5.52
CA LEU A 179 -6.60 -8.61 -6.86
C LEU A 179 -5.69 -8.04 -7.95
N ARG A 180 -5.18 -6.81 -7.79
CA ARG A 180 -4.21 -6.21 -8.71
C ARG A 180 -2.87 -6.94 -8.72
N GLU A 181 -2.44 -7.53 -7.59
CA GLU A 181 -1.24 -8.36 -7.54
C GLU A 181 -1.46 -9.71 -8.25
N LYS A 182 -2.62 -10.35 -8.02
CA LYS A 182 -3.02 -11.57 -8.75
C LYS A 182 -3.08 -11.35 -10.26
N LEU A 183 -3.65 -10.24 -10.72
CA LEU A 183 -3.66 -9.89 -12.15
C LEU A 183 -2.25 -9.73 -12.72
N ARG A 184 -1.37 -9.01 -12.01
CA ARG A 184 0.04 -8.86 -12.41
C ARG A 184 0.79 -10.20 -12.48
N TYR A 185 0.45 -11.14 -11.61
CA TYR A 185 1.00 -12.50 -11.65
C TYR A 185 0.59 -13.24 -12.93
N TYR A 186 -0.71 -13.27 -13.25
CA TYR A 186 -1.22 -13.96 -14.43
C TYR A 186 -0.80 -13.31 -15.75
N GLU A 187 -0.71 -11.98 -15.83
CA GLU A 187 -0.18 -11.29 -17.00
C GLU A 187 1.27 -11.67 -17.28
N LYS A 188 2.08 -11.82 -16.21
CA LYS A 188 3.48 -12.24 -16.30
C LYS A 188 3.65 -13.70 -16.70
N GLU A 189 2.75 -14.60 -16.28
CA GLU A 189 2.72 -15.99 -16.76
C GLU A 189 2.31 -16.08 -18.23
N ARG A 190 1.41 -15.21 -18.70
CA ARG A 190 0.95 -15.16 -20.10
C ARG A 190 1.99 -14.61 -21.08
N GLU A 191 2.93 -13.79 -20.60
CA GLU A 191 4.06 -13.25 -21.38
C GLU A 191 5.32 -14.13 -21.39
N ALA A 192 5.34 -15.25 -20.65
CA ALA A 192 6.39 -16.25 -20.78
C ALA A 192 6.19 -17.06 -22.09
N PRO A 193 7.23 -17.27 -22.91
CA PRO A 193 7.06 -17.53 -24.33
C PRO A 193 6.51 -18.93 -24.61
N ALA A 194 5.36 -18.99 -25.28
CA ALA A 194 4.92 -20.17 -26.02
C ALA A 194 5.92 -20.45 -27.15
N GLY A 195 6.78 -21.45 -26.95
CA GLY A 195 7.63 -22.01 -27.98
C GLY A 195 6.88 -22.96 -28.91
N SER A 196 7.20 -22.84 -30.21
CA SER A 196 7.23 -23.87 -31.27
C SER A 196 5.96 -24.62 -31.70
N SER A 197 5.46 -24.29 -32.92
CA SER A 197 5.11 -25.23 -34.03
C SER A 197 4.69 -24.39 -35.25
N GLU A 198 5.57 -24.20 -36.24
CA GLU A 198 5.71 -24.96 -37.50
C GLU A 198 4.49 -24.98 -38.45
N ALA A 199 4.63 -24.17 -39.51
CA ALA A 199 4.52 -24.47 -40.95
C ALA A 199 3.37 -25.31 -41.56
N GLY A 200 2.77 -24.70 -42.61
CA GLY A 200 2.20 -25.36 -43.80
C GLY A 200 0.69 -25.19 -43.95
N GLN A 201 0.05 -25.05 -45.12
CA GLN A 201 0.44 -24.87 -46.53
C GLN A 201 -0.89 -24.80 -47.32
N GLY A 202 -0.97 -24.03 -48.43
CA GLY A 202 -2.02 -24.15 -49.47
C GLY A 202 -3.18 -23.13 -49.35
N LEU A 203 -3.25 -22.08 -50.17
CA LEU A 203 -3.54 -22.01 -51.61
C LEU A 203 -4.96 -22.49 -51.97
N VAL A 204 -5.88 -21.54 -52.22
CA VAL A 204 -6.67 -21.47 -53.47
C VAL A 204 -7.40 -20.12 -53.58
N ASP A 205 -7.24 -19.53 -54.75
CA ASP A 205 -7.83 -18.30 -55.24
C ASP A 205 -9.36 -18.39 -55.37
N THR A 206 -10.06 -17.27 -55.21
CA THR A 206 -11.30 -17.02 -55.96
C THR A 206 -11.53 -15.52 -56.11
N GLU A 207 -11.33 -15.08 -57.35
CA GLU A 207 -11.68 -13.78 -57.89
C GLU A 207 -13.17 -13.47 -57.68
N SER A 208 -13.52 -12.20 -57.41
CA SER A 208 -14.29 -11.40 -58.38
C SER A 208 -15.03 -10.20 -57.79
N LEU A 209 -14.79 -9.09 -58.48
CA LEU A 209 -15.74 -8.06 -58.92
C LEU A 209 -16.15 -6.92 -57.97
N ALA A 210 -15.56 -5.78 -58.32
CA ALA A 210 -15.95 -4.41 -58.04
C ALA A 210 -17.34 -4.01 -58.58
N SER A 211 -17.96 -3.03 -57.90
CA SER A 211 -18.58 -1.80 -58.46
C SER A 211 -19.46 -1.17 -57.38
N ALA A 212 -19.12 -0.01 -56.80
CA ALA A 212 -19.30 1.32 -57.36
C ALA A 212 -20.72 1.59 -57.91
N SER A 213 -21.54 2.35 -57.18
CA SER A 213 -21.82 3.77 -57.51
C SER A 213 -23.18 4.28 -56.99
N LYS A 214 -23.15 5.54 -56.55
CA LYS A 214 -24.20 6.60 -56.57
C LYS A 214 -25.46 6.35 -55.74
N GLY A 215 -26.03 7.31 -55.01
CA GLY A 215 -25.93 8.77 -54.94
C GLY A 215 -27.27 9.20 -54.30
N GLY A 216 -27.33 9.98 -53.22
CA GLY A 216 -27.31 11.44 -53.24
C GLY A 216 -28.71 12.01 -52.92
N VAL A 217 -28.75 13.24 -52.39
CA VAL A 217 -29.91 14.09 -51.99
C VAL A 217 -30.37 13.90 -50.53
N GLY A 218 -30.39 14.87 -49.62
CA GLY A 218 -30.07 16.30 -49.65
C GLY A 218 -30.81 17.03 -48.50
N GLY A 219 -30.15 17.96 -47.80
CA GLY A 219 -30.83 18.97 -46.96
C GLY A 219 -30.06 19.45 -45.70
N PRO A 220 -30.11 20.75 -45.33
CA PRO A 220 -28.91 21.48 -44.84
C PRO A 220 -29.06 22.11 -43.42
N SER A 221 -27.94 22.46 -42.77
CA SER A 221 -27.67 23.84 -42.26
C SER A 221 -26.52 23.95 -41.23
N THR A 222 -25.62 24.90 -41.56
CA THR A 222 -24.80 25.81 -40.72
C THR A 222 -23.61 25.32 -39.87
N GLN A 223 -22.44 25.74 -40.35
CA GLN A 223 -21.10 25.79 -39.75
C GLN A 223 -20.98 26.76 -38.56
N LYS A 224 -19.96 26.57 -37.69
CA LYS A 224 -18.72 27.38 -37.62
C LYS A 224 -17.78 26.93 -36.46
N HIS A 225 -16.56 26.48 -36.85
CA HIS A 225 -15.18 26.66 -36.31
C HIS A 225 -14.86 26.61 -34.78
N THR A 226 -13.71 26.14 -34.26
CA THR A 226 -12.43 25.53 -34.73
C THR A 226 -11.56 25.13 -33.51
N HIS A 227 -10.55 24.27 -33.75
CA HIS A 227 -9.35 23.91 -32.93
C HIS A 227 -9.55 22.87 -31.81
N GLY A 228 -8.83 21.73 -31.75
CA GLY A 228 -7.82 21.14 -32.63
C GLY A 228 -6.96 20.17 -31.83
N LEU A 229 -7.07 18.85 -32.06
CA LEU A 229 -6.07 17.85 -31.66
C LEU A 229 -6.08 16.73 -32.70
N MET A 230 -4.94 16.53 -33.34
CA MET A 230 -4.69 15.52 -34.36
C MET A 230 -4.80 14.13 -33.73
N HIS A 231 -5.83 13.37 -34.10
CA HIS A 231 -5.85 11.92 -33.92
C HIS A 231 -5.02 11.32 -35.06
N ASP A 232 -3.81 10.86 -34.73
CA ASP A 232 -3.00 10.09 -35.67
C ASP A 232 -3.63 8.73 -35.93
N ASN A 233 -3.69 8.44 -37.22
CA ASN A 233 -4.35 7.32 -37.86
C ASN A 233 -3.70 5.98 -37.49
N LEU A 234 -4.39 5.18 -36.67
CA LEU A 234 -4.30 3.71 -36.73
C LEU A 234 -5.72 3.12 -36.70
N SER A 235 -6.49 3.40 -37.75
CA SER A 235 -7.64 2.56 -38.11
C SER A 235 -7.17 1.48 -39.08
N THR A 236 -6.44 0.48 -38.58
CA THR A 236 -6.40 -0.82 -39.25
C THR A 236 -7.76 -1.45 -38.99
N ALA A 237 -8.59 -1.54 -40.03
CA ALA A 237 -9.93 -2.11 -39.98
C ALA A 237 -9.90 -3.47 -39.27
N LEU A 238 -10.42 -3.52 -38.04
CA LEU A 238 -10.70 -4.78 -37.36
C LEU A 238 -11.84 -5.46 -38.12
N ALA A 239 -11.68 -6.74 -38.44
CA ALA A 239 -12.72 -7.54 -39.04
C ALA A 239 -13.97 -7.54 -38.12
N PRO A 240 -15.20 -7.57 -38.68
CA PRO A 240 -16.41 -7.62 -37.87
C PRO A 240 -16.36 -8.84 -36.93
N LEU A 241 -16.62 -8.62 -35.65
CA LEU A 241 -16.68 -9.68 -34.65
C LEU A 241 -17.97 -10.49 -34.89
N GLU A 242 -17.87 -11.64 -35.57
CA GLU A 242 -18.99 -12.58 -35.64
C GLU A 242 -19.20 -13.19 -34.24
N MET A 243 -20.39 -12.96 -33.69
CA MET A 243 -20.77 -13.60 -32.43
C MET A 243 -20.96 -15.10 -32.66
N PRO A 244 -20.56 -15.97 -31.71
CA PRO A 244 -20.85 -17.40 -31.78
C PRO A 244 -22.37 -17.62 -31.92
N VAL A 245 -22.77 -18.46 -32.87
CA VAL A 245 -24.14 -18.98 -32.89
C VAL A 245 -24.25 -20.00 -31.77
N PHE A 246 -24.93 -19.62 -30.69
CA PHE A 246 -25.21 -20.53 -29.59
C PHE A 246 -26.34 -21.47 -30.03
N ASP A 247 -26.02 -22.76 -30.15
CA ASP A 247 -27.06 -23.78 -30.27
C ASP A 247 -27.65 -24.04 -28.87
N LEU A 248 -28.91 -23.64 -28.70
CA LEU A 248 -29.65 -23.80 -27.44
C LEU A 248 -30.45 -25.10 -27.39
N SER A 249 -30.24 -26.01 -28.35
CA SER A 249 -30.91 -27.33 -28.38
C SER A 249 -30.65 -28.16 -27.12
N ASP A 250 -29.55 -27.93 -26.42
CA ASP A 250 -29.14 -28.71 -25.25
C ASP A 250 -29.72 -28.20 -23.92
N PHE A 251 -30.49 -27.11 -23.91
CA PHE A 251 -31.10 -26.55 -22.69
C PHE A 251 -32.56 -26.96 -22.46
N ASP A 252 -33.20 -27.68 -23.39
CA ASP A 252 -34.53 -28.26 -23.20
C ASP A 252 -34.47 -29.78 -23.00
N ASN A 253 -34.76 -30.20 -21.75
CA ASN A 253 -35.08 -31.54 -21.22
C ASN A 253 -34.01 -32.18 -20.30
N HIS A 254 -34.17 -32.00 -18.98
CA HIS A 254 -35.01 -32.89 -18.15
C HIS A 254 -35.12 -32.38 -16.71
#